data_AF-A0A844FVQ1-F1
#
_entry.id   AF-A0A844FVQ1-F1
#
_cell.length_a   1.000
_cell.length_b   1.000
_cell.length_c   1.000
_cell.angle_alpha   90.00
_cell.angle_beta   90.00
_cell.angle_gamma   90.00
#
_symmetry.space_group_name_H-M   'P 1'
#
loop_
_entity.id
_entity.type
_entity.pdbx_description
1 polymer ?
#
loop_
_entity_poly.entity_id
_entity_poly.type
_entity_poly.pdbx_seq_one_letter_code
_entity_poly.pdbx_strand_id
1 'polypeptide(L)'
;MAQEEIFNRKKPNIHKLKAYGFKQEGESYLYKQYFFHDEFYCVVEVSDHVECHVYDALLNEEYYLLHSSLTQGTYVSQVKESYQALLEDIVTHCFDDQLFVYDQTMRIAKWIEDNYHLTPEFPWKNNHYAIYRHQDNRKWITIIMDIEKSKIAEGTGMCEVMNVKVLPADVKNLILEEGIYECYKFRHKTTFLLLGTYIDLI
;
A
#
# COMPACT_ATOMS: atom_id res chain seq x y z
N MET A 1 8.02 15.11 1.03
CA MET A 1 7.70 13.71 0.68
C MET A 1 6.79 13.70 -0.52
N ALA A 2 6.81 12.64 -1.34
CA ALA A 2 5.95 12.54 -2.51
C ALA A 2 4.54 12.11 -2.08
N GLN A 3 3.49 12.60 -2.74
CA GLN A 3 2.10 12.23 -2.48
C GLN A 3 1.89 10.70 -2.46
N GLU A 4 2.57 9.98 -3.35
CA GLU A 4 2.57 8.52 -3.42
C GLU A 4 3.01 7.84 -2.11
N GLU A 5 3.92 8.46 -1.35
CA GLU A 5 4.40 7.92 -0.07
C GLU A 5 3.34 8.04 1.03
N ILE A 6 2.52 9.10 1.03
CA ILE A 6 1.52 9.39 2.07
C ILE A 6 0.31 8.45 1.94
N PHE A 7 -0.12 8.17 0.70
CA PHE A 7 -1.23 7.26 0.42
C PHE A 7 -0.80 5.80 0.24
N ASN A 8 0.49 5.49 0.36
CA ASN A 8 0.99 4.12 0.24
C ASN A 8 0.34 3.22 1.30
N ARG A 9 -0.22 2.07 0.88
CA ARG A 9 -0.87 1.09 1.75
C ARG A 9 -2.02 1.69 2.59
N LYS A 10 -2.73 2.67 2.03
CA LYS A 10 -3.93 3.25 2.63
C LYS A 10 -5.15 2.87 1.81
N LYS A 11 -6.16 2.30 2.46
CA LYS A 11 -7.43 1.99 1.81
C LYS A 11 -8.45 3.06 2.12
N PRO A 12 -9.08 3.69 1.12
CA PRO A 12 -10.14 4.66 1.38
C PRO A 12 -11.32 3.98 2.07
N ASN A 13 -11.77 4.56 3.19
CA ASN A 13 -12.94 4.09 3.90
C ASN A 13 -14.13 5.00 3.57
N ILE A 14 -15.09 4.45 2.83
CA ILE A 14 -16.26 5.21 2.34
C ILE A 14 -17.04 5.89 3.48
N HIS A 15 -17.20 5.22 4.62
CA HIS A 15 -17.90 5.80 5.76
C HIS A 15 -17.14 6.99 6.35
N LYS A 16 -15.81 6.85 6.49
CA LYS A 16 -14.94 7.91 6.99
C LYS A 16 -14.87 9.10 6.02
N LEU A 17 -14.75 8.84 4.72
CA LEU A 17 -14.77 9.87 3.67
C LEU A 17 -16.04 10.74 3.76
N LYS A 18 -17.21 10.10 3.81
CA LYS A 18 -18.50 10.80 3.94
C LYS A 18 -18.60 11.60 5.24
N ALA A 19 -18.09 11.06 6.34
CA ALA A 19 -18.09 11.74 7.64
C ALA A 19 -17.15 12.96 7.68
N TYR A 20 -16.02 12.89 6.97
CA TYR A 20 -15.04 13.96 6.89
C TYR A 20 -15.49 15.12 5.99
N GLY A 21 -16.36 14.85 5.01
CA GLY A 21 -16.97 15.88 4.16
C GLY A 21 -16.80 15.66 2.66
N PHE A 22 -16.28 14.50 2.25
CA PHE A 22 -16.23 14.13 0.83
C PHE A 22 -17.65 14.01 0.26
N LYS A 23 -17.83 14.53 -0.95
CA LYS A 23 -19.08 14.44 -1.72
C LYS A 23 -18.91 13.38 -2.79
N GLN A 24 -19.91 12.52 -2.92
CA GLN A 24 -19.93 11.49 -3.96
C GLN A 24 -20.36 12.11 -5.29
N GLU A 25 -19.53 11.96 -6.33
CA GLU A 25 -19.86 12.33 -7.71
C GLU A 25 -19.64 11.11 -8.62
N GLY A 26 -20.73 10.45 -9.00
CA GLY A 26 -20.65 9.19 -9.75
C GLY A 26 -19.97 8.08 -8.93
N GLU A 27 -18.85 7.56 -9.45
CA GLU A 27 -18.04 6.52 -8.82
C GLU A 27 -16.91 7.07 -7.93
N SER A 28 -16.64 8.38 -7.98
CA SER A 28 -15.58 9.01 -7.19
C SER A 28 -16.11 9.85 -6.02
N TYR A 29 -15.21 10.16 -5.09
CA TYR A 29 -15.45 11.01 -3.94
C TYR A 29 -14.54 12.24 -4.03
N LEU A 30 -15.13 13.43 -4.03
CA LEU A 30 -14.41 14.69 -4.10
C LEU A 30 -14.46 15.45 -2.78
N TYR A 31 -13.33 16.02 -2.40
CA TYR A 31 -13.20 16.93 -1.27
C TYR A 31 -12.39 18.15 -1.66
N LYS A 32 -12.92 19.33 -1.33
CA LYS A 32 -12.25 20.61 -1.58
C LYS A 32 -11.97 21.30 -0.26
N GLN A 33 -10.72 21.65 -0.02
CA GLN A 33 -10.29 22.33 1.21
C GLN A 33 -9.32 23.46 0.90
N TYR A 34 -9.59 24.63 1.49
CA TYR A 34 -8.67 25.76 1.48
C TYR A 34 -7.59 25.57 2.55
N PHE A 35 -6.36 25.99 2.23
CA PHE A 35 -5.22 25.90 3.14
C PHE A 35 -4.27 27.06 2.90
N PHE A 36 -3.30 27.23 3.81
CA PHE A 36 -2.29 28.29 3.74
C PHE A 36 -2.93 29.69 3.62
N HIS A 37 -3.65 30.10 4.66
CA HIS A 37 -4.35 31.40 4.73
C HIS A 37 -5.35 31.64 3.59
N ASP A 38 -5.99 30.58 3.11
CA ASP A 38 -6.95 30.59 1.99
C ASP A 38 -6.36 31.08 0.65
N GLU A 39 -5.03 31.17 0.54
CA GLU A 39 -4.33 31.49 -0.70
C GLU A 39 -4.34 30.32 -1.69
N PHE A 40 -4.49 29.08 -1.18
CA PHE A 40 -4.55 27.87 -1.99
C PHE A 40 -5.75 27.01 -1.61
N TYR A 41 -6.20 26.19 -2.54
CA TYR A 41 -7.12 25.11 -2.25
C TYR A 41 -6.68 23.80 -2.90
N CYS A 42 -6.92 22.70 -2.22
CA CYS A 42 -6.69 21.36 -2.74
C CYS A 42 -8.03 20.71 -3.08
N VAL A 43 -8.10 20.06 -4.23
CA VAL A 43 -9.17 19.15 -4.62
C VAL A 43 -8.60 17.74 -4.57
N VAL A 44 -9.15 16.93 -3.67
CA VAL A 44 -8.81 15.51 -3.52
C VAL A 44 -9.93 14.70 -4.14
N GLU A 45 -9.57 13.88 -5.13
CA GLU A 45 -10.47 12.92 -5.76
C GLU A 45 -10.04 11.50 -5.39
N VAL A 46 -10.99 10.73 -4.87
CA VAL A 46 -10.79 9.34 -4.46
C VAL A 46 -11.69 8.44 -5.30
N SER A 47 -11.08 7.63 -6.15
CA SER A 47 -11.73 6.58 -6.95
C SER A 47 -11.00 5.24 -6.73
N ASP A 48 -10.52 4.59 -7.78
CA ASP A 48 -9.58 3.45 -7.71
C ASP A 48 -8.18 3.89 -7.25
N HIS A 49 -7.83 5.15 -7.53
CA HIS A 49 -6.63 5.81 -7.07
C HIS A 49 -6.97 7.17 -6.44
N VAL A 50 -6.00 7.75 -5.73
CA VAL A 50 -6.15 9.06 -5.08
C VAL A 50 -5.39 10.11 -5.87
N GLU A 51 -6.12 11.06 -6.45
CA GLU A 51 -5.57 12.22 -7.12
C GLU A 51 -5.75 13.46 -6.24
N CYS A 52 -4.75 14.34 -6.23
CA CYS A 52 -4.76 15.55 -5.44
C CYS A 52 -4.23 16.67 -6.32
N HIS A 53 -5.08 17.67 -6.58
CA HIS A 53 -4.76 18.83 -7.37
C HIS A 53 -4.78 20.07 -6.49
N VAL A 54 -3.74 20.88 -6.56
CA VAL A 54 -3.64 22.13 -5.80
C VAL A 54 -3.81 23.30 -6.77
N TYR A 55 -4.59 24.28 -6.35
CA TYR A 55 -4.88 25.48 -7.12
C TYR A 55 -4.55 26.74 -6.32
N ASP A 56 -4.03 27.74 -7.01
CA ASP A 56 -3.94 29.11 -6.51
C ASP A 56 -5.36 29.69 -6.44
N ALA A 57 -5.79 30.15 -5.27
CA ALA A 57 -7.16 30.62 -5.05
C ALA A 57 -7.45 31.96 -5.73
N LEU A 58 -6.43 32.78 -6.00
CA LEU A 58 -6.57 34.08 -6.65
C LEU A 58 -6.69 33.93 -8.16
N LEU A 59 -5.80 33.13 -8.76
CA LEU A 59 -5.73 32.92 -10.21
C LEU A 59 -6.68 31.82 -10.69
N ASN A 60 -7.08 30.92 -9.79
CA ASN A 60 -7.84 29.70 -10.11
C ASN A 60 -7.09 28.81 -11.13
N GLU A 61 -5.77 28.75 -11.00
CA GLU A 61 -4.87 27.97 -11.85
C GLU A 61 -4.20 26.87 -11.04
N GLU A 62 -3.96 25.73 -11.69
CA GLU A 62 -3.30 24.58 -11.04
C GLU A 62 -1.83 24.91 -10.73
N TYR A 63 -1.46 24.71 -9.47
CA TYR A 63 -0.15 25.07 -8.94
C TYR A 63 0.84 23.91 -9.02
N TYR A 64 1.34 23.63 -10.23
CA TYR A 64 2.26 22.52 -10.51
C TYR A 64 3.59 22.57 -9.75
N LEU A 65 3.99 23.74 -9.22
CA LEU A 65 5.28 23.93 -8.56
C LEU A 65 5.47 23.10 -7.29
N LEU A 66 4.38 22.58 -6.70
CA LEU A 66 4.44 21.64 -5.58
C LEU A 66 5.03 20.28 -5.98
N HIS A 67 4.84 19.86 -7.22
CA HIS A 67 5.29 18.56 -7.72
C HIS A 67 6.73 18.59 -8.25
N SER A 68 7.34 19.79 -8.40
CA SER A 68 8.73 19.94 -8.82
C SER A 68 9.71 19.82 -7.66
N SER A 69 10.74 18.99 -7.83
CA SER A 69 11.85 18.79 -6.89
C SER A 69 12.93 19.89 -6.95
N LEU A 70 12.78 20.86 -7.86
CA LEU A 70 13.81 21.86 -8.18
C LEU A 70 13.60 23.24 -7.52
N THR A 71 12.53 23.43 -6.77
CA THR A 71 12.17 24.75 -6.20
C THR A 71 12.81 24.99 -4.83
N GLN A 72 13.78 25.92 -4.77
CA GLN A 72 14.37 26.45 -3.55
C GLN A 72 13.80 27.84 -3.24
N GLY A 73 12.87 27.93 -2.29
CA GLY A 73 12.34 29.19 -1.78
C GLY A 73 11.54 28.97 -0.49
N THR A 74 11.74 29.81 0.52
CA THR A 74 11.11 29.67 1.85
C THR A 74 9.59 29.61 1.77
N TYR A 75 8.97 30.42 0.90
CA TYR A 75 7.52 30.43 0.70
C TYR A 75 7.01 29.10 0.12
N VAL A 76 7.63 28.58 -0.94
CA VAL A 76 7.23 27.29 -1.54
C VAL A 76 7.39 26.15 -0.54
N SER A 77 8.43 26.18 0.30
CA SER A 77 8.59 25.19 1.38
C SER A 77 7.45 25.24 2.40
N GLN A 78 7.01 26.43 2.81
CA GLN A 78 5.89 26.58 3.76
C GLN A 78 4.55 26.10 3.16
N VAL A 79 4.32 26.36 1.87
CA VAL A 79 3.14 25.83 1.16
C VAL A 79 3.22 24.30 1.08
N LYS A 80 4.40 23.72 0.77
CA LYS A 80 4.62 22.26 0.77
C LYS A 80 4.36 21.63 2.13
N GLU A 81 4.83 22.23 3.22
CA GLU A 81 4.60 21.75 4.58
C GLU A 81 3.11 21.79 4.95
N SER A 82 2.42 22.88 4.63
CA SER A 82 0.98 23.01 4.89
C SER A 82 0.15 22.02 4.07
N TYR A 83 0.55 21.79 2.81
CA TYR A 83 -0.07 20.79 1.96
C TYR A 83 0.15 19.36 2.50
N GLN A 84 1.37 19.04 2.94
CA GLN A 84 1.67 17.75 3.54
C GLN A 84 0.82 17.50 4.80
N ALA A 85 0.70 18.50 5.67
CA ALA A 85 -0.12 18.40 6.88
C ALA A 85 -1.62 18.15 6.55
N LEU A 86 -2.14 18.78 5.48
CA LEU A 86 -3.49 18.52 5.00
C LEU A 86 -3.66 17.08 4.53
N LEU A 87 -2.72 16.55 3.73
CA LEU A 87 -2.79 15.17 3.25
C LEU A 87 -2.68 14.15 4.39
N GLU A 88 -1.79 14.38 5.36
CA GLU A 88 -1.65 13.54 6.55
C GLU A 88 -2.93 13.51 7.40
N ASP A 89 -3.61 14.64 7.54
CA ASP A 89 -4.90 14.73 8.24
C ASP A 89 -6.00 13.95 7.52
N ILE A 90 -6.10 14.11 6.20
CA ILE A 90 -7.05 13.36 5.36
C ILE A 90 -6.77 11.86 5.47
N VAL A 91 -5.53 11.43 5.35
CA VAL A 91 -5.15 10.01 5.48
C VAL A 91 -5.54 9.45 6.84
N THR A 92 -5.26 10.19 7.91
CA THR A 92 -5.57 9.77 9.28
C THR A 92 -7.08 9.60 9.52
N HIS A 93 -7.89 10.49 8.96
CA HIS A 93 -9.33 10.50 9.21
C HIS A 93 -10.15 9.73 8.19
N CYS A 94 -9.69 9.58 6.95
CA CYS A 94 -10.45 9.01 5.84
C CYS A 94 -9.98 7.63 5.38
N PHE A 95 -8.76 7.24 5.72
CA PHE A 95 -8.17 6.00 5.22
C PHE A 95 -7.90 5.03 6.38
N ASP A 96 -7.99 3.74 6.07
CA ASP A 96 -7.53 2.66 6.94
C ASP A 96 -6.16 2.17 6.49
N ASP A 97 -5.36 1.72 7.45
CA ASP A 97 -4.12 1.02 7.15
C ASP A 97 -4.43 -0.29 6.43
N GLN A 98 -3.89 -0.44 5.21
CA GLN A 98 -3.90 -1.70 4.50
C GLN A 98 -2.61 -2.44 4.84
N LEU A 99 -2.74 -3.63 5.44
CA LEU A 99 -1.58 -4.45 5.82
C LEU A 99 -0.74 -4.85 4.60
N PHE A 100 -1.40 -4.99 3.44
CA PHE A 100 -0.84 -5.45 2.18
C PHE A 100 -1.44 -4.67 1.01
N VAL A 101 -0.71 -4.52 -0.09
CA VAL A 101 -1.10 -3.74 -1.28
C VAL A 101 -2.14 -4.49 -2.12
N TYR A 102 -1.97 -5.79 -2.35
CA TYR A 102 -2.83 -6.55 -3.25
C TYR A 102 -4.02 -7.20 -2.53
N ASP A 103 -5.18 -7.21 -3.19
CA ASP A 103 -6.41 -7.82 -2.66
C ASP A 103 -6.24 -9.32 -2.36
N GLN A 104 -5.46 -10.05 -3.18
CA GLN A 104 -5.15 -11.45 -2.93
C GLN A 104 -4.40 -11.63 -1.62
N THR A 105 -3.39 -10.79 -1.34
CA THR A 105 -2.62 -10.85 -0.10
C THR A 105 -3.51 -10.53 1.11
N MET A 106 -4.42 -9.57 0.97
CA MET A 106 -5.44 -9.27 1.98
C MET A 106 -6.39 -10.46 2.21
N ARG A 107 -6.84 -11.13 1.15
CA ARG A 107 -7.67 -12.35 1.22
C ARG A 107 -6.96 -13.47 1.96
N ILE A 108 -5.67 -13.69 1.65
CA ILE A 108 -4.83 -14.69 2.34
C ILE A 108 -4.65 -14.32 3.81
N ALA A 109 -4.35 -13.05 4.12
CA ALA A 109 -4.18 -12.59 5.49
C ALA A 109 -5.44 -12.83 6.33
N LYS A 110 -6.61 -12.48 5.77
CA LYS A 110 -7.90 -12.75 6.40
C LYS A 110 -8.16 -14.24 6.57
N TRP A 111 -7.87 -15.05 5.55
CA TRP A 111 -8.03 -16.50 5.66
C TRP A 111 -7.13 -17.10 6.76
N ILE A 112 -5.89 -16.63 6.89
CA ILE A 112 -4.98 -17.06 7.97
C ILE A 112 -5.56 -16.69 9.35
N GLU A 113 -6.08 -15.48 9.50
CA GLU A 113 -6.72 -15.03 10.74
C GLU A 113 -7.97 -15.86 11.07
N ASP A 114 -8.85 -16.08 10.09
CA ASP A 114 -10.11 -16.81 10.28
C ASP A 114 -9.88 -18.30 10.60
N ASN A 115 -8.88 -18.94 9.98
CA ASN A 115 -8.64 -20.40 10.12
C ASN A 115 -7.62 -20.76 11.20
N TYR A 116 -6.64 -19.90 11.46
CA TYR A 116 -5.56 -20.18 12.42
C TYR A 116 -5.49 -19.18 13.58
N HIS A 117 -6.32 -18.13 13.59
CA HIS A 117 -6.32 -17.09 14.62
C HIS A 117 -4.93 -16.46 14.81
N LEU A 118 -4.21 -16.31 13.70
CA LEU A 118 -2.89 -15.68 13.66
C LEU A 118 -2.99 -14.31 13.00
N THR A 119 -2.42 -13.31 13.67
CA THR A 119 -2.28 -11.96 13.14
C THR A 119 -0.86 -11.73 12.62
N PRO A 120 -0.66 -10.91 11.58
CA PRO A 120 0.67 -10.58 11.09
C PRO A 120 1.47 -9.76 12.12
N GLU A 121 2.77 -10.03 12.22
CA GLU A 121 3.74 -9.21 12.95
C GLU A 121 4.67 -8.49 11.96
N PHE A 122 4.99 -7.23 12.23
CA PHE A 122 5.89 -6.40 11.40
C PHE A 122 7.16 -6.07 12.19
N PRO A 123 8.15 -6.99 12.26
CA PRO A 123 9.29 -6.83 13.16
C PRO A 123 10.32 -5.82 12.64
N TRP A 124 10.24 -5.41 11.37
CA TRP A 124 11.14 -4.42 10.78
C TRP A 124 10.43 -3.08 10.62
N LYS A 125 11.15 -1.99 10.91
CA LYS A 125 10.61 -0.62 10.81
C LYS A 125 10.64 -0.05 9.39
N ASN A 126 11.57 -0.52 8.56
CA ASN A 126 11.89 0.09 7.26
C ASN A 126 11.41 -0.75 6.07
N ASN A 127 10.76 -1.88 6.34
CA ASN A 127 10.08 -2.67 5.33
C ASN A 127 8.74 -3.11 5.92
N HIS A 128 7.78 -3.36 5.06
CA HIS A 128 6.45 -3.78 5.47
C HIS A 128 6.30 -5.30 5.42
N TYR A 129 7.37 -6.03 5.73
CA TYR A 129 7.32 -7.48 5.69
C TYR A 129 6.56 -7.99 6.91
N ALA A 130 5.51 -8.76 6.64
CA ALA A 130 4.70 -9.38 7.67
C ALA A 130 5.17 -10.81 7.89
N ILE A 131 5.34 -11.20 9.15
CA ILE A 131 5.58 -12.60 9.51
C ILE A 131 4.39 -13.14 10.28
N TYR A 132 4.12 -14.44 10.11
CA TYR A 132 3.19 -15.18 10.94
C TYR A 132 3.97 -16.22 11.75
N ARG A 133 3.68 -16.32 13.04
CA ARG A 133 4.36 -17.22 13.97
C ARG A 133 3.36 -18.13 14.66
N HIS A 134 3.80 -19.35 14.99
CA HIS A 134 3.05 -20.16 15.95
C HIS A 134 3.01 -19.44 17.30
N GLN A 135 1.84 -19.39 17.92
CA GLN A 135 1.67 -18.77 19.24
C GLN A 135 2.52 -19.47 20.31
N ASP A 136 2.62 -20.80 20.25
CA ASP A 136 3.27 -21.61 21.28
C ASP A 136 4.80 -21.49 21.33
N ASN A 137 5.45 -21.47 20.16
CA ASN A 137 6.91 -21.59 20.07
C ASN A 137 7.58 -20.43 19.32
N ARG A 138 6.79 -19.44 18.88
CA ARG A 138 7.24 -18.23 18.16
C ARG A 138 8.03 -18.52 16.87
N LYS A 139 8.04 -19.76 16.36
CA LYS A 139 8.69 -20.11 15.10
C LYS A 139 7.88 -19.55 13.94
N TRP A 140 8.60 -19.09 12.92
CA TRP A 140 8.00 -18.52 11.73
C TRP A 140 7.34 -19.62 10.90
N ILE A 141 6.08 -19.39 10.59
CA ILE A 141 5.29 -20.21 9.68
C ILE A 141 5.56 -19.73 8.26
N THR A 142 5.32 -18.44 8.03
CA THR A 142 5.40 -17.78 6.73
C THR A 142 5.77 -16.31 6.90
N ILE A 143 6.23 -15.70 5.81
CA ILE A 143 6.53 -14.29 5.68
C ILE A 143 5.95 -13.79 4.36
N ILE A 144 5.29 -12.64 4.39
CA ILE A 144 4.84 -11.87 3.24
C ILE A 144 5.77 -10.67 3.10
N MET A 145 6.30 -10.43 1.92
CA MET A 145 7.26 -9.36 1.65
C MET A 145 7.05 -8.74 0.28
N ASP A 146 7.48 -7.49 0.11
CA ASP A 146 7.54 -6.86 -1.20
C ASP A 146 8.93 -7.11 -1.81
N ILE A 147 8.97 -7.60 -3.05
CA ILE A 147 10.21 -7.74 -3.83
C ILE A 147 10.04 -7.19 -5.24
N GLU A 148 11.15 -6.83 -5.86
CA GLU A 148 11.16 -6.57 -7.30
C GLU A 148 10.80 -7.84 -8.07
N LYS A 149 9.86 -7.75 -9.01
CA LYS A 149 9.39 -8.88 -9.82
C LYS A 149 10.53 -9.61 -10.53
N SER A 150 11.54 -8.85 -10.99
CA SER A 150 12.78 -9.33 -11.62
C SER A 150 13.56 -10.37 -10.81
N LYS A 151 13.33 -10.47 -9.49
CA LYS A 151 14.01 -11.44 -8.61
C LYS A 151 13.43 -12.86 -8.72
N ILE A 152 12.25 -13.01 -9.30
CA ILE A 152 11.54 -14.30 -9.40
C ILE A 152 10.97 -14.59 -10.79
N ALA A 153 10.69 -13.57 -11.59
CA ALA A 153 10.13 -13.70 -12.93
C ALA A 153 10.58 -12.54 -13.84
N GLU A 154 10.39 -12.67 -15.14
CA GLU A 154 10.55 -11.53 -16.04
C GLU A 154 9.51 -10.44 -15.75
N GLY A 155 9.96 -9.19 -15.73
CA GLY A 155 9.12 -8.03 -15.48
C GLY A 155 9.78 -6.97 -14.62
N THR A 156 9.10 -5.83 -14.50
CA THR A 156 9.52 -4.69 -13.69
C THR A 156 8.47 -4.39 -12.63
N GLY A 157 8.83 -3.55 -11.64
CA GLY A 157 7.96 -3.17 -10.54
C GLY A 157 8.09 -4.06 -9.30
N MET A 158 7.42 -3.62 -8.24
CA MET A 158 7.33 -4.33 -6.96
C MET A 158 6.14 -5.29 -6.98
N CYS A 159 6.26 -6.40 -6.26
CA CYS A 159 5.20 -7.38 -6.07
C CYS A 159 5.24 -7.94 -4.64
N GLU A 160 4.08 -8.33 -4.12
CA GLU A 160 3.99 -9.04 -2.85
C GLU A 160 4.17 -10.54 -3.08
N VAL A 161 4.98 -11.15 -2.22
CA VAL A 161 5.27 -12.57 -2.24
C VAL A 161 5.14 -13.17 -0.85
N MET A 162 4.58 -14.37 -0.78
CA MET A 162 4.43 -15.14 0.45
C MET A 162 5.31 -16.38 0.41
N ASN A 163 6.11 -16.59 1.47
CA ASN A 163 6.92 -17.78 1.65
C ASN A 163 6.13 -18.92 2.29
N VAL A 164 5.84 -19.99 1.54
CA VAL A 164 5.09 -21.14 2.06
C VAL A 164 5.99 -22.37 2.14
N LYS A 165 5.97 -23.05 3.29
CA LYS A 165 6.66 -24.34 3.47
C LYS A 165 5.81 -25.48 2.90
N VAL A 166 6.39 -26.28 2.02
CA VAL A 166 5.73 -27.44 1.38
C VAL A 166 6.64 -28.65 1.41
N LEU A 167 6.09 -29.87 1.36
CA LEU A 167 6.92 -31.08 1.41
C LEU A 167 7.80 -31.19 0.15
N PRO A 168 9.06 -31.68 0.27
CA PRO A 168 9.97 -31.80 -0.87
C PRO A 168 9.42 -32.62 -2.05
N ALA A 169 8.49 -33.55 -1.79
CA ALA A 169 7.84 -34.37 -2.81
C ALA A 169 6.88 -33.56 -3.70
N ASP A 170 6.23 -32.54 -3.14
CA ASP A 170 5.19 -31.77 -3.81
C ASP A 170 5.78 -30.60 -4.63
N VAL A 171 7.01 -30.19 -4.29
CA VAL A 171 7.78 -29.13 -4.95
C VAL A 171 7.70 -29.19 -6.46
N LYS A 172 8.00 -30.35 -7.05
CA LYS A 172 8.15 -30.49 -8.50
C LYS A 172 6.86 -30.23 -9.27
N ASN A 173 5.72 -30.46 -8.64
CA ASN A 173 4.42 -30.24 -9.25
C ASN A 173 3.97 -28.79 -9.04
N LEU A 174 4.18 -28.25 -7.83
CA LEU A 174 3.75 -26.90 -7.47
C LEU A 174 4.46 -25.80 -8.29
N ILE A 175 5.75 -25.96 -8.62
CA ILE A 175 6.48 -24.98 -9.44
C ILE A 175 6.01 -24.89 -10.90
N LEU A 176 5.18 -25.84 -11.34
CA LEU A 176 4.59 -25.80 -12.68
C LEU A 176 3.35 -24.90 -12.72
N GLU A 177 2.78 -24.60 -11.56
CA GLU A 177 1.63 -23.69 -11.44
C GLU A 177 2.10 -22.24 -11.61
N GLU A 178 1.35 -21.48 -12.39
CA GLU A 178 1.62 -20.06 -12.58
C GLU A 178 1.55 -19.33 -11.22
N GLY A 179 2.50 -18.43 -10.99
CA GLY A 179 2.59 -17.65 -9.76
C GLY A 179 3.34 -18.34 -8.61
N ILE A 180 3.80 -19.59 -8.76
CA ILE A 180 4.61 -20.30 -7.77
C ILE A 180 6.07 -20.34 -8.22
N TYR A 181 6.96 -19.75 -7.42
CA TYR A 181 8.39 -19.67 -7.75
C TYR A 181 9.26 -20.27 -6.65
N GLU A 182 10.38 -20.88 -7.05
CA GLU A 182 11.39 -21.34 -6.11
C GLU A 182 11.94 -20.16 -5.30
N CYS A 183 12.01 -20.32 -3.97
CA CYS A 183 12.41 -19.22 -3.10
C CYS A 183 13.89 -18.83 -3.30
N TYR A 184 14.09 -17.59 -3.74
CA TYR A 184 15.40 -16.97 -3.83
C TYR A 184 15.92 -16.65 -2.41
N LYS A 185 16.90 -17.44 -1.92
CA LYS A 185 17.82 -17.20 -0.77
C LYS A 185 17.68 -18.01 0.53
N PHE A 186 16.70 -18.90 0.72
CA PHE A 186 16.71 -19.77 1.90
C PHE A 186 17.38 -21.13 1.59
N ARG A 187 18.45 -21.47 2.33
CA ARG A 187 19.27 -22.69 2.16
C ARG A 187 18.52 -24.02 2.36
N HIS A 188 17.27 -23.99 2.84
CA HIS A 188 16.44 -25.18 3.03
C HIS A 188 15.43 -25.30 1.88
N LYS A 189 15.44 -26.45 1.21
CA LYS A 189 14.76 -26.82 -0.05
C LYS A 189 13.21 -26.85 0.00
N THR A 190 12.58 -25.95 0.75
CA THR A 190 11.23 -26.21 1.30
C THR A 190 10.47 -24.90 1.49
N THR A 191 10.64 -23.93 0.59
CA THR A 191 9.88 -22.68 0.61
C THR A 191 9.65 -22.19 -0.84
N PHE A 192 8.42 -21.79 -1.17
CA PHE A 192 8.07 -21.13 -2.46
C PHE A 192 7.53 -19.73 -2.21
N LEU A 193 7.66 -18.88 -3.22
CA LEU A 193 7.07 -17.54 -3.26
C LEU A 193 5.78 -17.61 -4.08
N LEU A 194 4.64 -17.33 -3.45
CA LEU A 194 3.37 -17.11 -4.14
C LEU A 194 3.25 -15.65 -4.56
N LEU A 195 3.06 -15.37 -5.84
CA LEU A 195 2.77 -14.02 -6.36
C LEU A 195 1.33 -13.61 -6.05
N GLY A 196 1.16 -12.36 -5.60
CA GLY A 196 -0.13 -11.73 -5.35
C GLY A 196 -0.97 -11.37 -6.59
N THR A 197 -0.79 -12.03 -7.73
CA THR A 197 -1.59 -11.76 -8.95
C THR A 197 -2.13 -13.04 -9.57
N TYR A 198 -3.19 -13.62 -8.99
CA TYR A 198 -3.96 -14.76 -9.52
C TYR A 198 -3.42 -16.15 -9.17
N ILE A 199 -3.43 -16.48 -7.87
CA ILE A 199 -3.46 -17.88 -7.45
C ILE A 199 -4.70 -18.11 -6.58
N ASP A 200 -5.65 -18.87 -7.11
CA ASP A 200 -6.81 -19.43 -6.39
C ASP A 200 -6.47 -20.82 -5.83
N LEU A 201 -5.49 -20.89 -4.92
CA LEU A 201 -5.10 -22.14 -4.22
C LEU A 201 -5.70 -22.27 -2.82
N ILE A 202 -6.57 -21.34 -2.41
CA ILE A 202 -7.21 -21.31 -1.09
C ILE A 202 -8.66 -20.88 -1.23
#